data_AF-A0A8T4TFZ9-F1
#
_entry.id   AF-A0A8T4TFZ9-F1
#
_cell.length_a   1.000
_cell.length_b   1.000
_cell.length_c   1.000
_cell.angle_alpha   90.00
_cell.angle_beta   90.00
_cell.angle_gamma   90.00
#
_symmetry.space_group_name_H-M   'P 1'
#
loop_
_entity.id
_entity.type
_entity.pdbx_description
1 polymer ?
#
loop_
_entity_poly.entity_id
_entity_poly.type
_entity_poly.pdbx_seq_one_letter_code
_entity_poly.pdbx_strand_id
1 'polypeptide(L)'
;MKVVHHAMSHVLIHAALFSGFALLVPTVSAAFEQKTSPWVASPNVFFGGVMLVIVSAFLLYRVKETLADTLKTLGMTIFLPGALSVVSSVLTFQDLFSAKGISGMTVVKPVAEYYVSHSVPTVLSVAAVYLLIGGVLYWTGNKMNQIKNKFSFN
;
A
#
# COMPACT_ATOMS: atom_id res chain seq x y z
N MET A 1 20.12 10.40 -23.41
CA MET A 1 18.65 10.20 -23.56
C MET A 1 18.12 8.86 -23.03
N LYS A 2 18.84 7.72 -23.16
CA LYS A 2 18.36 6.41 -22.65
C LYS A 2 18.04 6.38 -21.15
N VAL A 3 18.85 7.03 -20.31
CA VAL A 3 18.63 7.10 -18.85
C VAL A 3 17.37 7.89 -18.50
N VAL A 4 17.12 9.01 -19.18
CA VAL A 4 15.92 9.84 -18.98
C VAL A 4 14.65 9.08 -19.38
N HIS A 5 14.69 8.35 -20.50
CA HIS A 5 13.56 7.53 -20.92
C HIS A 5 13.28 6.37 -19.95
N HIS A 6 14.34 5.72 -19.44
CA HIS A 6 14.19 4.67 -18.44
C HIS A 6 13.62 5.22 -17.12
N ALA A 7 14.13 6.35 -16.63
CA ALA A 7 13.64 7.00 -15.43
C ALA A 7 12.18 7.46 -15.58
N MET A 8 11.81 8.05 -16.72
CA MET A 8 10.44 8.47 -17.01
C MET A 8 9.46 7.29 -17.01
N SER A 9 9.84 6.16 -17.61
CA SER A 9 9.02 4.95 -17.60
C SER A 9 8.81 4.42 -16.18
N HIS A 10 9.84 4.43 -15.33
CA HIS A 10 9.68 4.05 -13.91
C HIS A 10 8.78 5.02 -13.15
N VAL A 11 8.92 6.32 -13.37
CA VAL A 11 8.05 7.33 -12.74
C VAL A 11 6.59 7.12 -13.15
N LEU A 12 6.31 6.88 -14.43
CA LEU A 12 4.95 6.61 -14.91
C LEU A 12 4.35 5.33 -14.33
N ILE A 13 5.15 4.26 -14.23
CA ILE A 13 4.75 3.01 -13.58
C ILE A 13 4.34 3.29 -12.13
N HIS A 14 5.21 3.95 -11.36
CA HIS A 14 4.93 4.27 -9.96
C HIS A 14 3.76 5.23 -9.80
N ALA A 15 3.62 6.23 -10.69
CA ALA A 15 2.50 7.15 -10.68
C ALA A 15 1.16 6.43 -10.91
N ALA A 16 1.10 5.50 -11.87
CA ALA A 16 -0.08 4.67 -12.10
C ALA A 16 -0.39 3.79 -10.88
N LEU A 17 0.62 3.17 -10.29
CA LEU A 17 0.47 2.34 -9.10
C LEU A 17 -0.08 3.13 -7.90
N PHE A 18 0.54 4.27 -7.59
CA PHE A 18 0.16 5.11 -6.46
C PHE A 18 -1.20 5.76 -6.68
N SER A 19 -1.53 6.17 -7.90
CA SER A 19 -2.86 6.67 -8.23
C SER A 19 -3.92 5.58 -8.07
N GLY A 20 -3.61 4.35 -8.50
CA GLY A 20 -4.48 3.20 -8.28
C GLY A 20 -4.75 2.96 -6.79
N PHE A 21 -3.71 2.97 -5.96
CA PHE A 21 -3.89 2.85 -4.51
C PHE A 21 -4.60 4.05 -3.87
N ALA A 22 -4.34 5.27 -4.33
CA ALA A 22 -5.03 6.46 -3.84
C ALA A 22 -6.55 6.39 -4.06
N LEU A 23 -7.01 5.68 -5.10
CA LEU A 23 -8.43 5.41 -5.32
C LEU A 23 -8.94 4.22 -4.50
N LEU A 24 -8.14 3.14 -4.41
CA LEU A 24 -8.55 1.91 -3.73
C LEU A 24 -8.62 2.06 -2.21
N VAL A 25 -7.66 2.76 -1.58
CA VAL A 25 -7.61 2.93 -0.12
C VAL A 25 -8.90 3.51 0.45
N PRO A 26 -9.35 4.72 0.04
CA PRO A 26 -10.57 5.30 0.58
C PRO A 26 -11.81 4.47 0.23
N THR A 27 -11.82 3.82 -0.95
CA THR A 27 -12.93 2.95 -1.36
C THR A 27 -13.06 1.71 -0.47
N VAL A 28 -11.93 1.08 -0.13
CA VAL A 28 -11.89 -0.09 0.76
C VAL A 28 -12.22 0.31 2.18
N SER A 29 -11.69 1.43 2.68
CA SER A 29 -12.01 1.95 4.01
C SER A 29 -13.50 2.27 4.15
N ALA A 30 -14.08 2.97 3.19
CA ALA A 30 -15.52 3.29 3.19
C ALA A 30 -16.40 2.03 3.13
N ALA A 31 -16.00 1.04 2.33
CA ALA A 31 -16.72 -0.23 2.25
C ALA A 31 -16.67 -1.02 3.56
N PHE A 32 -15.53 -0.99 4.26
CA PHE A 32 -15.37 -1.61 5.57
C PHE A 32 -16.30 -0.97 6.61
N GLU A 33 -16.35 0.37 6.66
CA GLU A 33 -17.25 1.11 7.56
C GLU A 33 -18.73 0.82 7.27
N GLN A 34 -19.09 0.70 5.99
CA GLN A 34 -20.45 0.38 5.55
C GLN A 34 -20.78 -1.12 5.60
N LYS A 35 -19.83 -1.97 6.03
CA LYS A 35 -19.96 -3.44 6.04
C LYS A 35 -20.41 -4.03 4.71
N THR A 36 -19.92 -3.46 3.61
CA THR A 36 -20.24 -3.86 2.24
C THR A 36 -18.97 -4.15 1.45
N SER A 37 -19.12 -4.62 0.23
CA SER A 37 -17.99 -4.88 -0.65
C SER A 37 -17.50 -3.59 -1.33
N PRO A 38 -16.18 -3.41 -1.55
CA PRO A 38 -15.63 -2.21 -2.20
C PRO A 38 -16.19 -1.92 -3.60
N TRP A 39 -16.46 -2.97 -4.37
CA TRP A 39 -17.06 -2.86 -5.71
C TRP A 39 -18.56 -2.53 -5.68
N VAL A 40 -19.21 -2.56 -4.52
CA VAL A 40 -20.61 -2.13 -4.33
C VAL A 40 -20.65 -0.70 -3.79
N ALA A 41 -19.78 -0.36 -2.83
CA ALA A 41 -19.72 0.97 -2.23
C ALA A 41 -19.38 2.08 -3.24
N SER A 42 -18.43 1.83 -4.15
CA SER A 42 -18.05 2.79 -5.20
C SER A 42 -17.50 2.04 -6.43
N PRO A 43 -18.38 1.48 -7.27
CA PRO A 43 -17.99 0.59 -8.38
C PRO A 43 -16.98 1.23 -9.34
N ASN A 44 -17.27 2.45 -9.81
CA ASN A 44 -16.44 3.13 -10.80
C ASN A 44 -15.03 3.45 -10.26
N VAL A 45 -14.96 3.90 -9.01
CA VAL A 45 -13.68 4.24 -8.35
C VAL A 45 -12.87 2.98 -8.07
N PHE A 46 -13.53 1.91 -7.61
CA PHE A 46 -12.91 0.62 -7.37
C PHE A 46 -12.29 0.05 -8.65
N PHE A 47 -13.08 -0.08 -9.73
CA PHE A 47 -12.58 -0.64 -10.98
C PHE A 47 -11.53 0.25 -11.65
N GLY A 48 -11.68 1.58 -11.57
CA GLY A 48 -10.64 2.52 -12.02
C GLY A 48 -9.32 2.31 -11.28
N GLY A 49 -9.38 2.19 -9.95
CA GLY A 49 -8.20 1.89 -9.12
C GLY A 49 -7.55 0.54 -9.45
N VAL A 50 -8.35 -0.52 -9.58
CA VAL A 50 -7.86 -1.86 -9.97
C VAL A 50 -7.18 -1.82 -11.34
N MET A 51 -7.78 -1.15 -12.34
CA MET A 51 -7.21 -1.05 -13.68
C MET A 51 -5.87 -0.30 -13.68
N LEU A 52 -5.73 0.77 -12.90
CA LEU A 52 -4.45 1.47 -12.76
C LEU A 52 -3.35 0.58 -12.15
N VAL A 53 -3.69 -0.23 -11.15
CA VAL A 53 -2.74 -1.20 -10.57
C VAL A 53 -2.35 -2.27 -11.59
N ILE A 54 -3.31 -2.79 -12.37
CA ILE A 54 -3.04 -3.78 -13.44
C ILE A 54 -2.15 -3.19 -14.53
N VAL A 55 -2.46 -1.98 -15.01
CA VAL A 55 -1.66 -1.28 -16.03
C VAL A 55 -0.24 -1.05 -15.52
N SER A 56 -0.09 -0.60 -14.27
CA SER A 56 1.23 -0.45 -13.64
C SER A 56 1.99 -1.78 -13.60
N ALA A 57 1.34 -2.87 -13.17
CA ALA A 57 1.98 -4.18 -13.07
C ALA A 57 2.42 -4.68 -14.46
N PHE A 58 1.59 -4.49 -15.49
CA PHE A 58 1.92 -4.83 -16.86
C PHE A 58 3.12 -4.02 -17.40
N LEU A 59 3.12 -2.71 -17.20
CA LEU A 59 4.24 -1.86 -17.59
C LEU A 59 5.53 -2.25 -16.86
N LEU A 60 5.45 -2.57 -15.57
CA LEU A 60 6.59 -3.02 -14.79
C LEU A 60 7.14 -4.36 -15.30
N TYR A 61 6.26 -5.29 -15.65
CA TYR A 61 6.65 -6.56 -16.27
C TYR A 61 7.42 -6.34 -17.58
N ARG A 62 6.95 -5.40 -18.42
CA ARG A 62 7.65 -5.04 -19.67
C ARG A 62 9.03 -4.44 -19.43
N VAL A 63 9.28 -3.83 -18.28
CA VAL A 63 10.59 -3.25 -17.93
C VAL A 63 11.51 -4.25 -17.23
N LYS A 64 10.97 -5.13 -16.38
CA LYS A 64 11.77 -6.10 -15.61
C LYS A 64 12.04 -7.39 -16.37
N GLU A 65 11.27 -7.69 -17.42
CA GLU A 65 11.39 -8.86 -18.30
C GLU A 65 11.27 -10.23 -17.60
N THR A 66 11.23 -10.27 -16.27
CA THR A 66 11.02 -11.46 -15.47
C THR A 66 9.85 -11.25 -14.51
N LEU A 67 9.00 -12.27 -14.39
CA LEU A 67 7.86 -12.25 -13.47
C LEU A 67 8.34 -12.15 -12.01
N ALA A 68 9.43 -12.82 -11.68
CA ALA A 68 9.99 -12.82 -10.32
C ALA A 68 10.46 -11.43 -9.88
N ASP A 69 11.18 -10.68 -10.73
CA ASP A 69 11.64 -9.34 -10.37
C ASP A 69 10.49 -8.32 -10.38
N THR A 70 9.46 -8.56 -11.21
CA THR A 70 8.20 -7.80 -11.20
C THR A 70 7.50 -7.96 -9.86
N LEU A 71 7.31 -9.20 -9.39
CA LEU A 71 6.66 -9.50 -8.11
C LEU A 71 7.44 -8.94 -6.92
N LYS A 72 8.78 -9.03 -6.94
CA LYS A 72 9.63 -8.40 -5.92
C LYS A 72 9.47 -6.89 -5.89
N THR A 73 9.48 -6.25 -7.06
CA THR A 73 9.40 -4.79 -7.15
C THR A 73 8.00 -4.29 -6.73
N LEU A 74 6.92 -4.93 -7.20
CA LEU A 74 5.56 -4.64 -6.73
C LEU A 74 5.44 -4.87 -5.22
N GLY A 75 5.94 -6.02 -4.75
CA GLY A 75 5.95 -6.38 -3.34
C GLY A 75 6.59 -5.31 -2.47
N MET A 76 7.81 -4.85 -2.81
CA MET A 76 8.48 -3.78 -2.07
C MET A 76 7.73 -2.44 -2.15
N THR A 77 7.19 -2.10 -3.32
CA THR A 77 6.50 -0.81 -3.53
C THR A 77 5.19 -0.74 -2.74
N ILE A 78 4.54 -1.89 -2.50
CA ILE A 78 3.33 -2.01 -1.68
C ILE A 78 3.69 -2.12 -0.19
N PHE A 79 4.74 -2.89 0.13
CA PHE A 79 5.15 -3.17 1.49
C PHE A 79 5.70 -1.92 2.20
N LEU A 80 6.55 -1.14 1.54
CA LEU A 80 7.24 0.00 2.16
C LEU A 80 6.26 1.05 2.72
N PRO A 81 5.25 1.54 1.96
CA PRO A 81 4.25 2.45 2.51
C PRO A 81 3.46 1.85 3.66
N GLY A 82 3.09 0.56 3.59
CA GLY A 82 2.41 -0.14 4.68
C GLY A 82 3.26 -0.23 5.95
N ALA A 83 4.54 -0.57 5.81
CA ALA A 83 5.50 -0.64 6.91
C ALA A 83 5.72 0.74 7.55
N LEU A 84 5.92 1.77 6.72
CA LEU A 84 6.06 3.15 7.19
C LEU A 84 4.80 3.63 7.90
N SER A 85 3.61 3.29 7.39
CA SER A 85 2.34 3.65 8.04
C SER A 85 2.19 3.00 9.41
N VAL A 86 2.53 1.71 9.56
CA VAL A 86 2.45 1.03 10.86
C VAL A 86 3.46 1.60 11.85
N VAL A 87 4.72 1.78 11.44
CA VAL A 87 5.76 2.37 12.28
C VAL A 87 5.39 3.79 12.71
N SER A 88 4.91 4.61 11.76
CA SER A 88 4.49 5.98 12.04
C SER A 88 3.35 6.00 13.06
N SER A 89 2.31 5.19 12.86
CA SER A 89 1.17 5.11 13.78
C SER A 89 1.61 4.75 15.21
N VAL A 90 2.52 3.78 15.37
CA VAL A 90 3.03 3.39 16.71
C VAL A 90 3.77 4.53 17.40
N LEU A 91 4.59 5.28 16.66
CA LEU A 91 5.33 6.43 17.20
C LEU A 91 4.39 7.58 17.59
N THR A 92 3.43 7.97 16.73
CA THR A 92 2.47 9.04 17.08
C THR A 92 1.58 8.67 18.26
N PHE A 93 1.22 7.39 18.43
CA PHE A 93 0.48 6.94 19.60
C PHE A 93 1.26 7.16 20.90
N GLN A 94 2.55 6.84 20.89
CA GLN A 94 3.40 6.97 22.06
C GLN A 94 3.58 8.45 22.46
N ASP A 95 3.69 9.33 21.47
CA ASP A 95 3.80 10.78 21.67
C ASP A 95 2.47 11.43 22.10
N LEU A 96 1.33 11.02 21.54
CA LEU A 96 0.00 11.52 21.91
C LEU A 96 -0.41 11.13 23.33
N PHE A 97 -0.08 9.92 23.77
CA PHE A 97 -0.41 9.45 25.13
C PHE A 97 0.58 9.89 26.21
N SER A 98 1.77 10.35 25.83
CA SER A 98 2.79 10.86 26.77
C SER A 98 2.70 12.38 27.01
N ALA A 99 2.00 13.14 26.16
CA ALA A 99 1.79 14.57 26.31
C ALA A 99 0.82 14.93 27.46
N LYS A 100 1.22 14.70 28.71
CA LYS A 100 0.53 15.22 29.90
C LYS A 100 0.86 16.70 30.09
N GLY A 101 0.00 17.64 29.64
CA GLY A 101 0.13 19.00 30.16
C GLY A 101 -0.51 20.19 29.43
N ILE A 102 -1.16 20.04 28.27
CA ILE A 102 -1.71 21.21 27.57
C ILE A 102 -3.21 21.37 27.86
N SER A 103 -3.56 22.44 28.59
CA SER A 103 -4.91 22.79 29.07
C SER A 103 -5.97 22.98 27.96
N GLY A 104 -5.56 23.07 26.69
CA GLY A 104 -6.44 23.07 25.51
C GLY A 104 -6.91 21.68 25.06
N MET A 105 -6.32 20.59 25.56
CA MET A 105 -6.71 19.23 25.18
C MET A 105 -8.10 18.83 25.68
N THR A 106 -8.69 19.46 26.70
CA THR A 106 -9.97 18.97 27.26
C THR A 106 -11.14 19.05 26.27
N VAL A 107 -11.08 19.98 25.30
CA VAL A 107 -12.08 20.12 24.23
C VAL A 107 -11.74 19.26 23.00
N VAL A 108 -10.44 19.08 22.71
CA VAL A 108 -9.95 18.29 21.57
C VAL A 108 -9.91 16.79 21.90
N LYS A 109 -9.75 16.42 23.17
CA LYS A 109 -9.62 15.05 23.66
C LYS A 109 -10.78 14.15 23.26
N PRO A 110 -12.07 14.49 23.44
CA PRO A 110 -13.16 13.61 22.99
C PRO A 110 -13.20 13.44 21.46
N VAL A 111 -12.84 14.47 20.69
CA VAL A 111 -12.78 14.40 19.21
C VAL A 111 -11.57 13.57 18.77
N ALA A 112 -10.43 13.74 19.43
CA ALA A 112 -9.21 12.98 19.20
C ALA A 112 -9.39 11.52 19.62
N GLU A 113 -10.02 11.23 20.76
CA GLU A 113 -10.36 9.88 21.21
C GLU A 113 -11.37 9.21 20.27
N TYR A 114 -12.36 9.94 19.76
CA TYR A 114 -13.27 9.44 18.74
C TYR A 114 -12.54 9.10 17.44
N TYR A 115 -11.72 10.01 16.92
CA TYR A 115 -10.92 9.81 15.71
C TYR A 115 -9.92 8.66 15.86
N VAL A 116 -9.24 8.59 17.00
CA VAL A 116 -8.30 7.51 17.35
C VAL A 116 -9.01 6.17 17.48
N SER A 117 -10.19 6.13 18.09
CA SER A 117 -10.93 4.87 18.27
C SER A 117 -11.62 4.37 17.00
N HIS A 118 -11.98 5.25 16.06
CA HIS A 118 -12.69 4.87 14.84
C HIS A 118 -11.79 4.78 13.60
N SER A 119 -10.98 5.80 13.33
CA SER A 119 -10.25 5.89 12.06
C SER A 119 -8.92 5.14 12.10
N VAL A 120 -8.24 5.11 13.25
CA VAL A 120 -6.90 4.51 13.35
C VAL A 120 -6.92 2.97 13.22
N PRO A 121 -7.86 2.23 13.83
CA PRO A 121 -7.97 0.79 13.61
C PRO A 121 -8.20 0.45 12.13
N THR A 122 -9.07 1.21 11.45
CA THR A 122 -9.36 1.02 10.02
C THR A 122 -8.12 1.25 9.15
N VAL A 123 -7.38 2.33 9.40
CA VAL A 123 -6.13 2.64 8.68
C VAL A 123 -5.05 1.59 8.96
N LEU A 124 -4.91 1.14 10.21
CA LEU A 124 -3.96 0.07 10.58
C LEU A 124 -4.35 -1.28 9.95
N SER A 125 -5.64 -1.61 9.90
CA SER A 125 -6.13 -2.83 9.23
C SER A 125 -5.82 -2.81 7.74
N VAL A 126 -6.05 -1.68 7.07
CA VAL A 126 -5.70 -1.50 5.66
C VAL A 126 -4.18 -1.58 5.45
N ALA A 127 -3.38 -0.94 6.32
CA ALA A 127 -1.92 -1.02 6.27
C ALA A 127 -1.40 -2.46 6.50
N ALA A 128 -2.01 -3.22 7.41
CA ALA A 128 -1.68 -4.62 7.65
C ALA A 128 -1.98 -5.51 6.43
N VAL A 129 -3.10 -5.27 5.75
CA VAL A 129 -3.43 -5.94 4.47
C VAL A 129 -2.36 -5.64 3.42
N TYR A 130 -1.88 -4.40 3.30
CA TYR A 130 -0.79 -4.07 2.39
C TYR A 130 0.53 -4.73 2.76
N LEU A 131 0.89 -4.78 4.04
CA LEU A 131 2.06 -5.50 4.51
C LEU A 131 2.01 -6.98 4.13
N LEU A 132 0.85 -7.62 4.31
CA LEU A 132 0.64 -9.01 3.94
C LEU A 132 0.73 -9.19 2.42
N ILE A 133 -0.01 -8.42 1.63
CA ILE A 133 -0.01 -8.53 0.17
C ILE A 133 1.39 -8.25 -0.39
N GLY A 134 2.02 -7.14 0.01
CA GLY A 134 3.36 -6.76 -0.43
C GLY A 134 4.43 -7.78 -0.01
N GLY A 135 4.35 -8.28 1.22
CA GLY A 135 5.24 -9.31 1.75
C GLY A 135 5.10 -10.65 1.02
N VAL A 136 3.86 -11.09 0.75
CA VAL A 136 3.59 -12.31 -0.02
C VAL A 136 4.11 -12.17 -1.45
N LEU A 137 3.82 -11.06 -2.14
CA LEU A 137 4.32 -10.84 -3.50
C LEU A 137 5.86 -10.85 -3.55
N TYR A 138 6.51 -10.16 -2.61
CA TYR A 138 7.97 -10.16 -2.52
C TYR A 138 8.53 -11.56 -2.25
N TRP A 139 7.92 -12.28 -1.32
CA TRP A 139 8.33 -13.64 -0.96
C TRP A 139 8.15 -14.62 -2.12
N THR A 140 7.01 -14.58 -2.81
CA THR A 140 6.74 -15.39 -4.01
C THR A 140 7.75 -15.09 -5.10
N GLY A 141 8.03 -13.82 -5.39
CA GLY A 141 9.07 -13.45 -6.36
C GLY A 141 10.45 -13.97 -5.95
N ASN A 142 10.78 -13.96 -4.66
CA ASN A 142 12.04 -14.51 -4.16
C ASN A 142 12.11 -16.04 -4.29
N LYS A 143 11.03 -16.75 -3.96
CA LYS A 143 10.92 -18.20 -4.15
C LYS A 143 11.04 -18.59 -5.61
N MET A 144 10.45 -17.84 -6.53
CA MET A 144 10.57 -18.08 -7.97
C MET A 144 12.03 -17.96 -8.44
N ASN A 145 12.78 -16.95 -8.00
CA ASN A 145 14.21 -16.84 -8.34
C ASN A 145 15.03 -17.99 -7.72
N GLN A 146 14.74 -18.38 -6.48
CA GLN A 146 15.43 -19.53 -5.86
C GLN A 146 15.18 -20.84 -6.62
N ILE A 147 13.94 -21.07 -7.06
CA ILE A 147 13.57 -22.23 -7.88
C ILE A 147 14.29 -22.16 -9.23
N LYS A 148 14.21 -21.02 -9.94
CA LYS A 148 14.91 -20.81 -11.21
C LYS A 148 16.40 -21.11 -11.07
N ASN A 149 17.06 -20.60 -10.02
CA ASN A 149 18.49 -20.82 -9.79
C ASN A 149 18.84 -22.27 -9.43
N LYS A 150 17.92 -23.03 -8.82
CA LYS A 150 18.11 -24.47 -8.55
C LYS A 150 17.97 -25.33 -9.80
N PHE A 151 17.17 -24.90 -10.79
CA PHE A 151 16.93 -25.64 -12.03
C PHE A 151 17.74 -25.12 -13.22
N SER A 152 18.29 -23.90 -13.15
CA SER A 152 19.32 -23.44 -14.06
C SER A 152 20.65 -24.05 -13.65
N PHE A 153 20.87 -25.30 -14.08
CA PHE A 153 22.22 -25.87 -14.10
C PHE A 153 23.07 -25.04 -15.07
N ASN A 154 23.93 -24.19 -14.51
CA ASN A 154 25.23 -23.86 -15.05
C ASN A 154 26.25 -24.18 -13.96
#